data_AF-A0A812KQ31-F1
#
_entry.id   AF-A0A812KQ31-F1
#
_cell.length_a   1.000
_cell.length_b   1.000
_cell.length_c   1.000
_cell.angle_alpha   90.00
_cell.angle_beta   90.00
_cell.angle_gamma   90.00
#
_symmetry.space_group_name_H-M   'P 1'
#
loop_
_entity.id
_entity.type
_entity.pdbx_description
1 polymer ?
#
loop_
_entity_poly.entity_id
_entity_poly.type
_entity_poly.pdbx_seq_one_letter_code
_entity_poly.pdbx_strand_id
1 'polypeptide(L)'
;MGASFCSPVDERCTCSPQSTIHAFRFPLWAVKVSDFLEMQGPPRPHHLLQEEGLLHEWFPGMFVIFASHQWLSSTHPDPQGQQMEVLQKALRGMIDGSLQVHEDLVARADSMNLSNTIRQHIAEGFLFLDWFAIPHITVRKDGVNEESVKSDAALAVQSIPAYVELSNVFIALVPELTHKDSSALVNYASWLSRGWCRAELWCRLLSNKIDTTIIVIHSPTQAEFMFPLDWQHNSIVDGDFTVESDRAIVVQLGETAVESKIQHLQ
;
A
#
# COMPACT_ATOMS: atom_id res chain seq x y z
N MET A 1 -32.11 -18.90 26.24
CA MET A 1 -30.91 -19.77 26.16
C MET A 1 -29.93 -19.06 25.25
N GLY A 2 -28.98 -18.35 25.87
CA GLY A 2 -28.05 -17.47 25.17
C GLY A 2 -26.91 -18.27 24.56
N ALA A 3 -26.64 -18.04 23.29
CA ALA A 3 -25.40 -18.46 22.66
C ALA A 3 -24.40 -17.30 22.81
N SER A 4 -23.55 -17.41 23.83
CA SER A 4 -22.31 -16.66 23.93
C SER A 4 -21.37 -17.23 22.87
N PHE A 5 -21.18 -16.49 21.77
CA PHE A 5 -20.01 -16.63 20.91
C PHE A 5 -19.14 -15.39 21.13
N CYS A 6 -18.47 -15.37 22.28
CA CYS A 6 -17.27 -14.58 22.48
C CYS A 6 -16.12 -15.57 22.62
N SER A 7 -15.35 -15.71 21.54
CA SER A 7 -13.96 -16.12 21.63
C SER A 7 -13.15 -15.02 20.94
N PRO A 8 -12.28 -14.28 21.64
CA PRO A 8 -11.33 -13.39 21.00
C PRO A 8 -10.32 -14.30 20.29
N VAL A 9 -10.41 -14.39 18.97
CA VAL A 9 -9.45 -15.11 18.15
C VAL A 9 -8.14 -14.34 18.24
N ASP A 10 -7.11 -15.01 18.74
CA ASP A 10 -5.70 -14.60 18.84
C ASP A 10 -5.29 -13.56 17.76
N GLU A 11 -5.33 -12.27 18.10
CA GLU A 11 -5.12 -11.12 17.18
C GLU A 11 -3.65 -10.90 16.78
N ARG A 12 -2.86 -11.98 16.74
CA ARG A 12 -1.51 -11.94 16.17
C ARG A 12 -1.42 -13.01 15.09
N CYS A 13 -2.04 -12.71 13.94
CA CYS A 13 -1.60 -13.31 12.70
C CYS A 13 -0.17 -12.79 12.47
N THR A 14 0.82 -13.48 13.03
CA THR A 14 2.24 -13.15 12.85
C THR A 14 2.57 -13.46 11.41
N CYS A 15 2.37 -12.47 10.54
CA CYS A 15 2.86 -12.52 9.17
C CYS A 15 4.37 -12.75 9.24
N SER A 16 4.87 -13.77 8.54
CA SER A 16 6.29 -14.09 8.41
C SER A 16 6.68 -13.91 6.95
N PRO A 17 7.91 -13.51 6.60
CA PRO A 17 8.35 -13.51 5.21
C PRO A 17 8.30 -14.91 4.57
N GLN A 18 8.25 -15.96 5.41
CA GLN A 18 8.10 -17.34 4.97
C GLN A 18 6.65 -17.72 4.66
N SER A 19 5.66 -16.90 5.04
CA SER A 19 4.25 -17.12 4.73
C SER A 19 3.79 -16.43 3.46
N THR A 20 4.67 -15.66 2.78
CA THR A 20 4.31 -15.01 1.53
C THR A 20 4.38 -16.00 0.36
N ILE A 21 3.41 -15.92 -0.54
CA ILE A 21 3.36 -16.71 -1.77
C ILE A 21 4.38 -16.13 -2.76
N HIS A 22 4.42 -14.81 -2.85
CA HIS A 22 5.40 -14.11 -3.67
C HIS A 22 6.77 -14.04 -2.99
N ALA A 23 7.81 -13.92 -3.83
CA ALA A 23 9.18 -13.92 -3.37
C ALA A 23 9.53 -12.63 -2.60
N PHE A 24 9.99 -12.79 -1.36
CA PHE A 24 10.58 -11.73 -0.55
C PHE A 24 12.09 -11.65 -0.82
N ARG A 25 12.49 -10.87 -1.84
CA ARG A 25 13.87 -10.77 -2.35
C ARG A 25 14.68 -9.64 -1.72
N PHE A 26 14.02 -8.67 -1.10
CA PHE A 26 14.63 -7.53 -0.44
C PHE A 26 13.84 -7.18 0.82
N PRO A 27 14.48 -6.68 1.90
CA PRO A 27 13.76 -6.32 3.12
C PRO A 27 12.70 -5.25 2.88
N LEU A 28 11.54 -5.41 3.51
CA LEU A 28 10.51 -4.37 3.54
C LEU A 28 10.99 -3.25 4.46
N TRP A 29 10.99 -2.02 3.96
CA TRP A 29 11.28 -0.82 4.75
C TRP A 29 10.03 0.05 4.86
N ALA A 30 9.81 0.64 6.03
CA ALA A 30 8.67 1.51 6.27
C ALA A 30 9.01 2.62 7.27
N VAL A 31 8.23 3.70 7.24
CA VAL A 31 8.37 4.85 8.13
C VAL A 31 7.32 4.75 9.23
N LYS A 32 7.62 5.08 10.48
CA LYS A 32 6.58 5.12 11.52
C LYS A 32 5.50 6.13 11.17
N VAL A 33 4.23 5.79 11.43
CA VAL A 33 3.12 6.72 11.19
C VAL A 33 3.31 8.03 11.96
N SER A 34 3.79 7.97 13.20
CA SER A 34 4.11 9.17 13.99
C SER A 34 5.10 10.11 13.28
N ASP A 35 6.17 9.55 12.69
CA ASP A 35 7.22 10.33 12.03
C ASP A 35 6.72 10.85 10.68
N PHE A 36 5.98 10.02 9.93
CA PHE A 36 5.34 10.41 8.68
C PHE A 36 4.40 11.61 8.85
N LEU A 37 3.62 11.65 9.94
CA LEU A 37 2.70 12.76 10.23
C LEU A 37 3.43 14.10 10.43
N GLU A 38 4.68 14.08 10.88
CA GLU A 38 5.48 15.29 11.11
C GLU A 38 6.27 15.73 9.87
N MET A 39 6.39 14.89 8.84
CA MET A 39 7.06 15.25 7.58
C MET A 39 6.36 16.40 6.88
N GLN A 40 7.13 17.27 6.22
CA GLN A 40 6.62 18.45 5.51
C GLN A 40 7.04 18.43 4.06
N GLY A 41 6.13 18.83 3.17
CA GLY A 41 6.38 18.95 1.74
C GLY A 41 6.48 17.60 1.02
N PRO A 42 7.18 17.55 -0.12
CA PRO A 42 7.34 16.33 -0.92
C PRO A 42 8.01 15.19 -0.12
N PRO A 43 7.58 13.93 -0.32
CA PRO A 43 8.20 12.79 0.34
C PRO A 43 9.67 12.65 -0.07
N ARG A 44 10.54 12.45 0.92
CA ARG A 44 11.99 12.33 0.68
C ARG A 44 12.34 10.90 0.25
N PRO A 45 13.34 10.72 -0.61
CA PRO A 45 13.76 9.41 -1.09
C PRO A 45 14.39 8.55 0.02
N HIS A 46 14.41 7.24 -0.23
CA HIS A 46 14.89 6.20 0.70
C HIS A 46 16.19 6.55 1.44
N HIS A 47 17.26 6.91 0.73
CA HIS A 47 18.57 7.12 1.33
C HIS A 47 18.60 8.27 2.35
N LEU A 48 17.80 9.34 2.17
CA LEU A 48 17.74 10.44 3.14
C LEU A 48 17.02 10.01 4.41
N LEU A 49 15.89 9.29 4.27
CA LEU A 49 15.17 8.78 5.43
C LEU A 49 15.98 7.71 6.19
N GLN A 50 16.80 6.94 5.48
CA GLN A 50 17.71 5.97 6.09
C GLN A 50 18.82 6.67 6.89
N GLU A 51 19.44 7.72 6.35
CA GLU A 51 20.47 8.52 7.04
C GLU A 51 19.94 9.20 8.31
N GLU A 52 18.68 9.61 8.28
CA GLU A 52 18.00 10.22 9.42
C GLU A 52 17.45 9.22 10.44
N GLY A 53 17.56 7.91 10.16
CA GLY A 53 17.05 6.86 11.04
C GLY A 53 15.52 6.76 11.10
N LEU A 54 14.83 7.27 10.07
CA LEU A 54 13.36 7.26 9.96
C LEU A 54 12.83 6.03 9.20
N LEU A 55 13.70 5.27 8.53
CA LEU A 55 13.34 4.00 7.90
C LEU A 55 13.62 2.82 8.83
N HIS A 56 12.62 1.95 8.94
CA HIS A 56 12.66 0.75 9.75
C HIS A 56 12.48 -0.48 8.88
N GLU A 57 13.42 -1.42 9.01
CA GLU A 57 13.29 -2.74 8.40
C GLU A 57 12.15 -3.50 9.08
N TRP A 58 11.42 -4.28 8.30
CA TRP A 58 10.32 -5.08 8.80
C TRP A 58 10.76 -6.11 9.82
N PHE A 59 9.91 -6.32 10.83
CA PHE A 59 10.11 -7.33 11.86
C PHE A 59 8.78 -8.06 12.18
N PRO A 60 8.84 -9.31 12.68
CA PRO A 60 7.64 -10.04 13.06
C PRO A 60 6.77 -9.28 14.07
N GLY A 61 5.50 -9.07 13.72
CA GLY A 61 4.55 -8.31 14.53
C GLY A 61 4.49 -6.81 14.22
N MET A 62 5.27 -6.31 13.27
CA MET A 62 5.15 -4.95 12.77
C MET A 62 3.80 -4.74 12.08
N PHE A 63 3.02 -3.76 12.54
CA PHE A 63 1.76 -3.37 11.88
C PHE A 63 2.07 -2.44 10.69
N VAL A 64 1.88 -2.95 9.47
CA VAL A 64 2.23 -2.22 8.24
C VAL A 64 0.98 -1.77 7.50
N ILE A 65 0.99 -0.50 7.11
CA ILE A 65 0.02 0.14 6.23
C ILE A 65 0.68 0.28 4.86
N PHE A 66 0.13 -0.39 3.84
CA PHE A 66 0.58 -0.26 2.46
C PHE A 66 -0.19 0.86 1.78
N ALA A 67 0.49 1.94 1.39
CA ALA A 67 -0.11 3.01 0.59
C ALA A 67 0.23 2.83 -0.89
N SER A 68 -0.76 2.41 -1.68
CA SER A 68 -0.71 2.40 -3.14
C SER A 68 -1.15 3.76 -3.67
N HIS A 69 -0.41 4.30 -4.64
CA HIS A 69 -0.74 5.58 -5.26
C HIS A 69 -0.29 5.67 -6.72
N GLN A 70 -0.84 6.64 -7.44
CA GLN A 70 -0.37 6.99 -8.78
C GLN A 70 0.58 8.18 -8.71
N TRP A 71 1.72 8.09 -9.39
CA TRP A 71 2.68 9.19 -9.52
C TRP A 71 2.07 10.41 -10.23
N LEU A 72 2.35 11.61 -9.71
CA LEU A 72 1.92 12.91 -10.22
C LEU A 72 2.92 13.56 -11.18
N SER A 73 4.09 12.97 -11.40
CA SER A 73 5.01 13.38 -12.46
C SER A 73 5.89 12.22 -12.92
N SER A 74 6.60 12.42 -14.03
CA SER A 74 7.57 11.46 -14.59
C SER A 74 8.82 11.24 -13.74
N THR A 75 9.13 12.17 -12.83
CA THR A 75 10.40 12.19 -12.08
C THR A 75 10.22 12.06 -10.58
N HIS A 76 9.03 12.37 -10.07
CA HIS A 76 8.71 12.34 -8.65
C HIS A 76 7.23 11.97 -8.46
N PRO A 77 6.90 11.08 -7.52
CA PRO A 77 5.54 10.63 -7.32
C PRO A 77 4.62 11.72 -6.77
N ASP A 78 5.14 12.59 -5.91
CA ASP A 78 4.38 13.71 -5.34
C ASP A 78 5.22 15.00 -5.23
N PRO A 79 5.51 15.69 -6.35
CA PRO A 79 6.48 16.78 -6.39
C PRO A 79 6.07 18.03 -5.62
N GLN A 80 4.80 18.14 -5.23
CA GLN A 80 4.26 19.23 -4.41
C GLN A 80 3.88 18.79 -2.99
N GLY A 81 3.96 17.49 -2.65
CA GLY A 81 3.53 16.98 -1.34
C GLY A 81 2.00 16.94 -1.17
N GLN A 82 1.23 17.01 -2.26
CA GLN A 82 -0.23 17.07 -2.22
C GLN A 82 -0.86 15.74 -1.80
N GLN A 83 -0.34 14.62 -2.30
CA GLN A 83 -0.77 13.30 -1.86
C GLN A 83 -0.38 13.07 -0.39
N MET A 84 0.82 13.50 0.01
CA MET A 84 1.27 13.38 1.40
C MET A 84 0.37 14.14 2.34
N GLU A 85 0.01 15.39 2.01
CA GLU A 85 -0.90 16.20 2.82
C GLU A 85 -2.27 15.52 2.98
N VAL A 86 -2.82 14.94 1.91
CA VAL A 86 -4.08 14.20 1.95
C VAL A 86 -3.95 12.97 2.86
N LEU A 87 -2.93 12.14 2.66
CA LEU A 87 -2.72 10.93 3.45
C LEU A 87 -2.50 11.24 4.93
N GLN A 88 -1.69 12.26 5.24
CA GLN A 88 -1.44 12.69 6.62
C GLN A 88 -2.72 13.15 7.32
N LYS A 89 -3.56 13.96 6.66
CA LYS A 89 -4.83 14.42 7.25
C LYS A 89 -5.80 13.26 7.42
N ALA A 90 -5.89 12.37 6.43
CA ALA A 90 -6.74 11.20 6.51
C ALA A 90 -6.30 10.25 7.63
N LEU A 91 -5.00 9.96 7.76
CA LEU A 91 -4.46 9.14 8.86
C LEU A 91 -4.74 9.77 10.23
N ARG A 92 -4.58 11.09 10.39
CA ARG A 92 -4.99 11.79 11.63
C ARG A 92 -6.46 11.57 11.94
N GLY A 93 -7.33 11.74 10.93
CA GLY A 93 -8.76 11.50 11.08
C GLY A 93 -9.14 10.05 11.40
N MET A 94 -8.40 9.08 10.85
CA MET A 94 -8.57 7.66 11.19
C MET A 94 -8.13 7.39 12.62
N ILE A 95 -7.02 7.98 13.08
CA ILE A 95 -6.50 7.80 14.43
C ILE A 95 -7.45 8.41 15.47
N ASP A 96 -7.93 9.64 15.22
CA ASP A 96 -8.67 10.41 16.23
C ASP A 96 -10.19 10.16 16.28
N GLY A 97 -10.79 9.51 15.27
CA GLY A 97 -12.24 9.32 15.23
C GLY A 97 -12.97 10.15 14.18
N SER A 98 -12.37 11.23 13.69
CA SER A 98 -13.04 12.27 12.93
C SER A 98 -13.30 11.91 11.46
N LEU A 99 -12.48 11.02 10.87
CA LEU A 99 -12.73 10.47 9.55
C LEU A 99 -13.60 9.21 9.65
N GLN A 100 -14.80 9.30 9.07
CA GLN A 100 -15.68 8.15 8.89
C GLN A 100 -15.32 7.47 7.57
N VAL A 101 -14.95 6.19 7.64
CA VAL A 101 -14.75 5.34 6.46
C VAL A 101 -16.11 4.74 6.13
N HIS A 102 -16.70 5.17 5.03
CA HIS A 102 -18.05 4.77 4.66
C HIS A 102 -18.04 3.39 3.97
N GLU A 103 -19.08 2.59 4.20
CA GLU A 103 -19.36 1.43 3.35
C GLU A 103 -20.04 1.90 2.05
N ASP A 104 -19.65 1.32 0.91
CA ASP A 104 -20.44 1.47 -0.31
C ASP A 104 -21.82 0.81 -0.10
N LEU A 105 -22.88 1.46 -0.60
CA LEU A 105 -24.29 1.36 -0.20
C LEU A 105 -24.93 -0.05 -0.29
N VAL A 106 -24.20 -1.03 -0.81
CA VAL A 106 -24.64 -2.42 -1.01
C VAL A 106 -24.23 -3.32 0.16
N ALA A 107 -23.23 -2.96 0.96
CA ALA A 107 -22.95 -3.60 2.24
C ALA A 107 -23.84 -2.94 3.31
N ARG A 108 -24.92 -3.61 3.69
CA ARG A 108 -25.75 -3.20 4.84
C ARG A 108 -25.60 -4.23 5.96
N ALA A 109 -24.68 -3.98 6.88
CA ALA A 109 -24.81 -4.34 8.29
C ALA A 109 -23.75 -3.56 9.10
N ASP A 110 -24.20 -2.49 9.74
CA ASP A 110 -23.44 -1.58 10.62
C ASP A 110 -22.38 -0.72 9.94
N SER A 111 -22.54 0.60 10.03
CA SER A 111 -21.49 1.58 9.70
C SER A 111 -20.23 1.22 10.49
N MET A 112 -19.31 0.47 9.89
CA MET A 112 -18.11 0.01 10.56
C MET A 112 -17.12 1.17 10.67
N ASN A 113 -17.26 1.96 11.72
CA ASN A 113 -16.15 2.75 12.21
C ASN A 113 -14.94 1.83 12.43
N LEU A 114 -13.74 2.26 12.02
CA LEU A 114 -12.51 1.57 12.39
C LEU A 114 -12.54 1.33 13.91
N SER A 115 -12.36 0.07 14.31
CA SER A 115 -12.38 -0.29 15.74
C SER A 115 -11.27 0.46 16.47
N ASN A 116 -11.47 0.75 17.76
CA ASN A 116 -10.45 1.44 18.56
C ASN A 116 -9.09 0.73 18.51
N THR A 117 -9.10 -0.61 18.44
CA THR A 117 -7.90 -1.43 18.26
C THR A 117 -7.19 -1.13 16.94
N ILE A 118 -7.92 -1.07 15.82
CA ILE A 118 -7.33 -0.72 14.51
C ILE A 118 -6.81 0.72 14.50
N ARG A 119 -7.51 1.67 15.13
CA ARG A 119 -7.03 3.06 15.24
C ARG A 119 -5.71 3.13 16.00
N GLN A 120 -5.58 2.40 17.11
CA GLN A 120 -4.34 2.31 17.87
C GLN A 120 -3.22 1.66 17.05
N HIS A 121 -3.51 0.55 16.35
CA HIS A 121 -2.53 -0.09 15.48
C HIS A 121 -2.07 0.82 14.32
N ILE A 122 -2.96 1.64 13.76
CA ILE A 122 -2.58 2.65 12.75
C ILE A 122 -1.66 3.70 13.38
N ALA A 123 -1.99 4.22 14.58
CA ALA A 123 -1.19 5.24 15.25
C ALA A 123 0.24 4.77 15.60
N GLU A 124 0.37 3.52 16.02
CA GLU A 124 1.64 2.89 16.40
C GLU A 124 2.34 2.17 15.24
N GLY A 125 1.68 2.12 14.08
CA GLY A 125 2.11 1.34 12.92
C GLY A 125 3.14 2.03 12.06
N PHE A 126 3.40 1.41 10.91
CA PHE A 126 4.40 1.83 9.95
C PHE A 126 3.79 1.93 8.56
N LEU A 127 4.14 2.98 7.84
CA LEU A 127 3.70 3.27 6.49
C LEU A 127 4.74 2.79 5.48
N PHE A 128 4.33 1.88 4.61
CA PHE A 128 5.03 1.57 3.37
C PHE A 128 4.49 2.47 2.26
N LEU A 129 5.40 3.16 1.56
CA LEU A 129 5.14 3.86 0.30
C LEU A 129 6.38 3.70 -0.57
N ASP A 130 6.18 3.26 -1.81
CA ASP A 130 7.23 2.81 -2.73
C ASP A 130 8.44 3.76 -2.80
N TRP A 131 8.21 5.07 -2.93
CA TRP A 131 9.23 6.10 -3.12
C TRP A 131 10.33 6.12 -2.05
N PHE A 132 9.94 5.90 -0.79
CA PHE A 132 10.89 5.91 0.32
C PHE A 132 11.17 4.52 0.86
N ALA A 133 10.31 3.54 0.59
CA ALA A 133 10.53 2.15 1.01
C ALA A 133 11.51 1.42 0.09
N ILE A 134 11.56 1.78 -1.19
CA ILE A 134 12.41 1.16 -2.20
C ILE A 134 13.67 2.02 -2.39
N PRO A 135 14.88 1.44 -2.40
CA PRO A 135 16.09 2.17 -2.77
C PRO A 135 16.02 2.67 -4.23
N HIS A 136 16.09 3.98 -4.45
CA HIS A 136 16.11 4.56 -5.80
C HIS A 136 17.54 4.84 -6.28
N ILE A 137 17.76 4.76 -7.60
CA ILE A 137 19.06 4.97 -8.26
C ILE A 137 19.56 6.44 -8.19
N THR A 138 18.76 7.38 -7.69
CA THR A 138 18.95 8.81 -7.95
C THR A 138 20.03 9.54 -7.14
N VAL A 139 20.86 8.88 -6.33
CA VAL A 139 21.96 9.57 -5.63
C VAL A 139 23.32 8.92 -5.84
N ARG A 140 24.15 9.64 -6.61
CA ARG A 140 25.61 9.53 -6.62
C ARG A 140 26.13 9.84 -5.22
N LYS A 141 26.26 8.81 -4.38
CA LYS A 141 27.17 8.88 -3.22
C LYS A 141 28.56 8.51 -3.71
N ASP A 142 29.55 9.36 -3.46
CA ASP A 142 30.95 9.01 -3.64
C ASP A 142 31.25 7.75 -2.79
N GLY A 143 31.48 6.62 -3.45
CA GLY A 143 31.77 5.33 -2.81
C GLY A 143 30.66 4.29 -2.79
N VAL A 144 29.46 4.58 -3.33
CA VAL A 144 28.39 3.56 -3.49
C VAL A 144 28.39 3.02 -4.93
N ASN A 145 28.43 1.69 -5.07
CA ASN A 145 28.42 1.04 -6.37
C ASN A 145 27.03 1.16 -7.02
N GLU A 146 26.94 1.84 -8.18
CA GLU A 146 25.68 2.00 -8.93
C GLU A 146 25.05 0.65 -9.32
N GLU A 147 25.84 -0.39 -9.56
CA GLU A 147 25.33 -1.72 -9.93
C GLU A 147 24.64 -2.40 -8.76
N SER A 148 25.15 -2.27 -7.53
CA SER A 148 24.51 -2.86 -6.36
C SER A 148 23.20 -2.16 -6.02
N VAL A 149 23.13 -0.83 -6.15
CA VAL A 149 21.88 -0.07 -5.93
C VAL A 149 20.83 -0.41 -6.97
N LYS A 150 21.21 -0.59 -8.24
CA LYS A 150 20.31 -1.06 -9.31
C LYS A 150 19.79 -2.46 -9.01
N SER A 151 20.66 -3.34 -8.52
CA SER A 151 20.27 -4.69 -8.10
C SER A 151 19.28 -4.65 -6.94
N ASP A 152 19.56 -3.87 -5.90
CA ASP A 152 18.70 -3.76 -4.72
C ASP A 152 17.33 -3.17 -5.06
N ALA A 153 17.29 -2.11 -5.88
CA ALA A 153 16.05 -1.54 -6.38
C ALA A 153 15.21 -2.59 -7.15
N ALA A 154 15.85 -3.37 -8.02
CA ALA A 154 15.17 -4.43 -8.77
C ALA A 154 14.63 -5.54 -7.86
N LEU A 155 15.39 -5.95 -6.83
CA LEU A 155 14.96 -6.95 -5.86
C LEU A 155 13.80 -6.43 -4.99
N ALA A 156 13.84 -5.15 -4.62
CA ALA A 156 12.78 -4.48 -3.87
C ALA A 156 11.48 -4.37 -4.69
N VAL A 157 11.55 -3.97 -5.96
CA VAL A 157 10.39 -3.95 -6.87
C VAL A 157 9.80 -5.36 -7.04
N GLN A 158 10.64 -6.39 -7.21
CA GLN A 158 10.19 -7.78 -7.30
C GLN A 158 9.53 -8.28 -6.00
N SER A 159 9.75 -7.62 -4.87
CA SER A 159 9.21 -7.98 -3.57
C SER A 159 7.90 -7.26 -3.22
N ILE A 160 7.45 -6.30 -4.02
CA ILE A 160 6.21 -5.53 -3.78
C ILE A 160 5.00 -6.42 -3.48
N PRO A 161 4.72 -7.50 -4.24
CA PRO A 161 3.61 -8.40 -3.92
C PRO A 161 3.73 -9.05 -2.54
N ALA A 162 4.95 -9.44 -2.13
CA ALA A 162 5.20 -9.97 -0.80
C ALA A 162 5.00 -8.89 0.28
N TYR A 163 5.31 -7.62 0.00
CA TYR A 163 5.04 -6.51 0.92
C TYR A 163 3.54 -6.27 1.11
N VAL A 164 2.75 -6.35 0.04
CA VAL A 164 1.28 -6.33 0.14
C VAL A 164 0.77 -7.48 1.01
N GLU A 165 1.31 -8.69 0.81
CA GLU A 165 0.99 -9.85 1.63
C GLU A 165 1.48 -9.78 3.07
N LEU A 166 2.46 -8.94 3.41
CA LEU A 166 2.87 -8.70 4.80
C LEU A 166 2.06 -7.57 5.46
N SER A 167 1.44 -6.70 4.67
CA SER A 167 0.78 -5.49 5.17
C SER A 167 -0.58 -5.75 5.81
N ASN A 168 -0.85 -5.15 6.97
CA ASN A 168 -2.09 -5.33 7.72
C ASN A 168 -3.25 -4.53 7.12
N VAL A 169 -2.96 -3.32 6.64
CA VAL A 169 -3.94 -2.42 6.02
C VAL A 169 -3.45 -2.06 4.62
N PHE A 170 -4.37 -2.03 3.67
CA PHE A 170 -4.10 -1.53 2.32
C PHE A 170 -4.89 -0.23 2.09
N ILE A 171 -4.19 0.82 1.69
CA ILE A 171 -4.75 2.13 1.36
C ILE A 171 -4.53 2.39 -0.13
N ALA A 172 -5.61 2.63 -0.86
CA ALA A 172 -5.56 3.26 -2.18
C ALA A 172 -5.67 4.78 -2.00
N LEU A 173 -4.57 5.50 -2.18
CA LEU A 173 -4.52 6.96 -2.07
C LEU A 173 -4.81 7.58 -3.44
N VAL A 174 -6.03 8.08 -3.60
CA VAL A 174 -6.58 8.47 -4.91
C VAL A 174 -7.19 9.88 -4.95
N PRO A 175 -6.53 10.90 -4.36
CA PRO A 175 -7.05 12.26 -4.43
C PRO A 175 -7.13 12.76 -5.85
N GLU A 176 -8.15 13.57 -6.13
CA GLU A 176 -8.28 14.25 -7.42
C GLU A 176 -7.23 15.35 -7.55
N LEU A 177 -6.20 15.09 -8.35
CA LEU A 177 -5.04 15.96 -8.58
C LEU A 177 -4.70 16.01 -10.06
N THR A 178 -3.78 16.90 -10.43
CA THR A 178 -3.33 17.06 -11.82
C THR A 178 -1.90 16.54 -11.97
N HIS A 179 -1.68 15.65 -12.93
CA HIS A 179 -0.34 15.20 -13.29
C HIS A 179 0.46 16.37 -13.87
N LYS A 180 1.60 16.70 -13.25
CA LYS A 180 2.41 17.89 -13.54
C LYS A 180 2.82 17.99 -15.01
N ASP A 181 3.20 16.88 -15.63
CA ASP A 181 3.82 16.90 -16.97
C ASP A 181 2.80 16.76 -18.11
N SER A 182 1.69 16.06 -17.87
CA SER A 182 0.69 15.75 -18.91
C SER A 182 -0.59 16.56 -18.74
N SER A 183 -0.75 17.26 -17.61
CA SER A 183 -2.00 17.90 -17.19
C SER A 183 -3.20 16.95 -17.09
N ALA A 184 -2.98 15.63 -17.12
CA ALA A 184 -4.03 14.64 -16.98
C ALA A 184 -4.57 14.61 -15.54
N LEU A 185 -5.86 14.30 -15.40
CA LEU A 185 -6.48 14.08 -14.10
C LEU A 185 -5.96 12.78 -13.49
N VAL A 186 -5.57 12.85 -12.22
CA VAL A 186 -5.21 11.70 -11.39
C VAL A 186 -6.26 11.54 -10.31
N ASN A 187 -6.93 10.39 -10.24
CA ASN A 187 -8.01 10.08 -9.31
C ASN A 187 -8.19 8.56 -9.19
N TYR A 188 -9.29 8.11 -8.58
CA TYR A 188 -9.59 6.69 -8.42
C TYR A 188 -9.64 5.92 -9.75
N ALA A 189 -10.28 6.49 -10.78
CA ALA A 189 -10.40 5.83 -12.08
C ALA A 189 -9.04 5.70 -12.79
N SER A 190 -8.19 6.73 -12.72
CA SER A 190 -6.84 6.65 -13.30
C SER A 190 -5.94 5.72 -12.50
N TRP A 191 -6.05 5.68 -11.17
CA TRP A 191 -5.32 4.72 -10.33
C TRP A 191 -5.71 3.27 -10.69
N LEU A 192 -7.02 3.02 -10.84
CA LEU A 192 -7.53 1.73 -11.32
C LEU A 192 -7.09 1.40 -12.73
N SER A 193 -6.61 2.33 -13.56
CA SER A 193 -6.08 2.01 -14.90
C SER A 193 -4.63 1.54 -14.86
N ARG A 194 -3.85 1.85 -13.81
CA ARG A 194 -2.41 1.57 -13.75
C ARG A 194 -2.12 0.09 -13.49
N GLY A 195 -1.28 -0.51 -14.33
CA GLY A 195 -0.93 -1.92 -14.26
C GLY A 195 -0.34 -2.37 -12.91
N TRP A 196 0.62 -1.61 -12.38
CA TRP A 196 1.20 -1.90 -11.05
C TRP A 196 0.19 -1.73 -9.91
N CYS A 197 -0.62 -0.67 -9.92
CA CYS A 197 -1.67 -0.46 -8.91
C CYS A 197 -2.72 -1.59 -8.94
N ARG A 198 -3.10 -2.06 -10.14
CA ARG A 198 -3.96 -3.26 -10.29
C ARG A 198 -3.30 -4.51 -9.71
N ALA A 199 -1.99 -4.71 -9.93
CA ALA A 199 -1.30 -5.87 -9.39
C ALA A 199 -1.23 -5.86 -7.86
N GLU A 200 -0.95 -4.71 -7.26
CA GLU A 200 -0.99 -4.52 -5.80
C GLU A 200 -2.40 -4.83 -5.25
N LEU A 201 -3.43 -4.28 -5.89
CA LEU A 201 -4.83 -4.54 -5.57
C LEU A 201 -5.17 -6.04 -5.63
N TRP A 202 -4.77 -6.72 -6.70
CA TRP A 202 -4.99 -8.15 -6.89
C TRP A 202 -4.26 -8.97 -5.82
N CYS A 203 -3.00 -8.66 -5.53
CA CYS A 203 -2.24 -9.34 -4.47
C CYS A 203 -2.89 -9.18 -3.10
N ARG A 204 -3.49 -8.00 -2.81
CA ARG A 204 -4.22 -7.77 -1.56
C ARG A 204 -5.46 -8.65 -1.47
N LEU A 205 -6.32 -8.60 -2.49
CA LEU A 205 -7.62 -9.27 -2.51
C LEU A 205 -7.50 -10.80 -2.60
N LEU A 206 -6.50 -11.29 -3.32
CA LEU A 206 -6.26 -12.73 -3.51
C LEU A 206 -5.33 -13.31 -2.44
N SER A 207 -4.84 -12.51 -1.49
CA SER A 207 -4.07 -13.03 -0.37
C SER A 207 -4.88 -14.04 0.46
N ASN A 208 -4.19 -14.94 1.15
CA ASN A 208 -4.80 -15.92 2.05
C ASN A 208 -5.16 -15.33 3.42
N LYS A 209 -5.21 -14.00 3.54
CA LYS A 209 -5.61 -13.32 4.77
C LYS A 209 -7.11 -13.42 4.98
N ILE A 210 -7.49 -13.47 6.25
CA ILE A 210 -8.90 -13.37 6.68
C ILE A 210 -9.44 -11.99 6.33
N ASP A 211 -8.67 -10.96 6.65
CA ASP A 211 -9.01 -9.57 6.33
C ASP A 211 -8.26 -9.12 5.07
N THR A 212 -9.00 -8.86 3.99
CA THR A 212 -8.52 -8.33 2.70
C THR A 212 -9.03 -6.91 2.43
N THR A 213 -9.54 -6.23 3.45
CA THR A 213 -10.11 -4.88 3.36
C THR A 213 -9.12 -3.89 2.76
N ILE A 214 -9.68 -2.99 1.95
CA ILE A 214 -8.99 -1.88 1.29
C ILE A 214 -9.72 -0.59 1.65
N ILE A 215 -8.97 0.41 2.09
CA ILE A 215 -9.47 1.75 2.35
C ILE A 215 -9.09 2.63 1.18
N VAL A 216 -10.08 3.24 0.53
CA VAL A 216 -9.89 4.20 -0.56
C VAL A 216 -9.98 5.60 0.02
N ILE A 217 -8.91 6.39 -0.12
CA ILE A 217 -8.86 7.78 0.37
C ILE A 217 -8.95 8.72 -0.83
N HIS A 218 -10.09 9.40 -0.95
CA HIS A 218 -10.36 10.39 -2.00
C HIS A 218 -9.96 11.81 -1.57
N SER A 219 -10.06 12.12 -0.27
CA SER A 219 -9.71 13.44 0.26
C SER A 219 -9.39 13.36 1.76
N PRO A 220 -8.91 14.45 2.39
CA PRO A 220 -8.64 14.49 3.83
C PRO A 220 -9.81 14.05 4.71
N THR A 221 -11.04 14.22 4.23
CA THR A 221 -12.28 13.97 4.98
C THR A 221 -13.18 12.92 4.32
N GLN A 222 -12.73 12.29 3.23
CA GLN A 222 -13.51 11.30 2.49
C GLN A 222 -12.68 10.04 2.26
N ALA A 223 -13.10 8.97 2.94
CA ALA A 223 -12.60 7.63 2.71
C ALA A 223 -13.76 6.63 2.74
N GLU A 224 -13.58 5.51 2.05
CA GLU A 224 -14.54 4.42 1.96
C GLU A 224 -13.83 3.07 1.91
N PHE A 225 -14.55 2.00 2.25
CA PHE A 225 -14.08 0.66 1.96
C PHE A 225 -14.34 0.34 0.49
N MET A 226 -13.31 -0.16 -0.21
CA MET A 226 -13.42 -0.49 -1.63
C MET A 226 -14.52 -1.55 -1.86
N PHE A 227 -15.28 -1.37 -2.94
CA PHE A 227 -16.31 -2.33 -3.32
C PHE A 227 -15.70 -3.68 -3.75
N PRO A 228 -16.18 -4.83 -3.22
CA PRO A 228 -15.57 -6.14 -3.47
C PRO A 228 -15.52 -6.61 -4.94
N LEU A 229 -16.19 -5.93 -5.89
CA LEU A 229 -16.21 -6.32 -7.30
C LEU A 229 -15.41 -5.39 -8.22
N ASP A 230 -14.81 -4.31 -7.70
CA ASP A 230 -14.07 -3.36 -8.53
C ASP A 230 -12.86 -4.00 -9.23
N TRP A 231 -12.20 -4.97 -8.59
CA TRP A 231 -11.08 -5.69 -9.17
C TRP A 231 -11.48 -6.61 -10.35
N GLN A 232 -12.73 -7.11 -10.38
CA GLN A 232 -13.19 -8.02 -11.44
C GLN A 232 -13.24 -7.34 -12.81
N HIS A 233 -13.45 -6.03 -12.83
CA HIS A 233 -13.50 -5.22 -14.05
C HIS A 233 -12.13 -4.65 -14.44
N ASN A 234 -11.12 -4.81 -13.58
CA ASN A 234 -9.81 -4.16 -13.71
C ASN A 234 -8.69 -5.22 -13.71
N SER A 235 -8.51 -5.89 -14.85
CA SER A 235 -7.47 -6.91 -15.04
C SER A 235 -6.07 -6.28 -15.11
N ILE A 236 -5.05 -6.95 -14.57
CA ILE A 236 -3.65 -6.49 -14.68
C ILE A 236 -3.22 -6.41 -16.16
N VAL A 237 -3.67 -7.37 -16.98
CA VAL A 237 -3.34 -7.48 -18.41
C VAL A 237 -3.78 -6.24 -19.17
N ASP A 238 -4.90 -5.63 -18.81
CA ASP A 238 -5.44 -4.44 -19.48
C ASP A 238 -4.94 -3.12 -18.84
N GLY A 239 -3.95 -3.18 -17.95
CA GLY A 239 -3.45 -1.99 -17.24
C GLY A 239 -2.51 -1.10 -18.08
N ASP A 240 -2.41 0.16 -17.72
CA ASP A 240 -1.45 1.11 -18.27
C ASP A 240 -0.10 0.98 -17.56
N PHE A 241 0.96 0.69 -18.33
CA PHE A 241 2.32 0.58 -17.83
C PHE A 241 3.17 1.73 -18.37
N THR A 242 3.87 2.43 -17.48
CA THR A 242 4.89 3.42 -17.90
C THR A 242 6.06 2.74 -18.60
N VAL A 243 6.40 1.52 -18.16
CA VAL A 243 7.42 0.66 -18.76
C VAL A 243 6.73 -0.60 -19.26
N GLU A 244 6.45 -0.64 -20.55
CA GLU A 244 5.64 -1.72 -21.16
C GLU A 244 6.26 -3.12 -20.98
N SER A 245 7.59 -3.22 -20.86
CA SER A 245 8.27 -4.49 -20.58
C SER A 245 7.91 -5.10 -19.22
N ASP A 246 7.39 -4.31 -18.28
CA ASP A 246 6.96 -4.81 -16.97
C ASP A 246 5.68 -5.65 -17.08
N ARG A 247 4.84 -5.43 -18.10
CA ARG A 247 3.51 -6.05 -18.20
C ARG A 247 3.55 -7.56 -18.02
N ALA A 248 4.43 -8.24 -18.74
CA ALA A 248 4.51 -9.71 -18.69
C ALA A 248 4.87 -10.20 -17.28
N ILE A 249 5.81 -9.53 -16.62
CA ILE A 249 6.24 -9.86 -15.25
C ILE A 249 5.10 -9.62 -14.29
N VAL A 250 4.41 -8.47 -14.40
CA VAL A 250 3.37 -8.06 -13.46
C VAL A 250 2.09 -8.89 -13.62
N VAL A 251 1.76 -9.32 -14.84
CA VAL A 251 0.68 -10.28 -15.10
C VAL A 251 0.98 -11.61 -14.41
N GLN A 252 2.21 -12.11 -14.49
CA GLN A 252 2.62 -13.36 -13.84
C GLN A 252 2.49 -13.31 -12.31
N LEU A 253 2.70 -12.14 -11.70
CA LEU A 253 2.43 -11.93 -10.27
C LEU A 253 0.94 -12.13 -9.96
N GLY A 254 0.05 -11.57 -10.78
CA GLY A 254 -1.40 -11.79 -10.65
C GLY A 254 -1.80 -13.26 -10.79
N GLU A 255 -1.25 -13.95 -11.78
CA GLU A 255 -1.51 -15.39 -12.00
C GLU A 255 -1.09 -16.21 -10.77
N THR A 256 0.08 -15.92 -10.21
CA THR A 256 0.59 -16.56 -8.99
C THR A 256 -0.36 -16.35 -7.81
N ALA A 257 -0.88 -15.13 -7.63
CA ALA A 257 -1.85 -14.81 -6.58
C ALA A 257 -3.16 -15.62 -6.74
N VAL A 258 -3.68 -15.69 -7.97
CA VAL A 258 -4.91 -16.45 -8.30
C VAL A 258 -4.71 -17.94 -8.03
N GLU A 259 -3.64 -18.53 -8.55
CA GLU A 259 -3.34 -19.96 -8.39
C GLU A 259 -3.24 -20.34 -6.90
N SER A 260 -2.53 -19.53 -6.11
CA SER A 260 -2.41 -19.78 -4.68
C SER A 260 -3.74 -19.66 -3.95
N LYS A 261 -4.57 -18.67 -4.30
CA LYS A 261 -5.91 -18.53 -3.69
C LYS A 261 -6.79 -19.74 -4.02
N ILE A 262 -6.76 -20.22 -5.26
CA ILE A 262 -7.49 -21.44 -5.67
C ILE A 262 -7.03 -22.64 -4.84
N GLN A 263 -5.71 -22.85 -4.70
CA GLN A 263 -5.16 -23.95 -3.90
C GLN A 263 -5.55 -23.86 -2.42
N HIS A 264 -5.60 -22.65 -1.85
CA HIS A 264 -5.98 -22.44 -0.46
C HIS A 264 -7.47 -22.72 -0.18
N LEU A 265 -8.33 -22.61 -1.19
CA LEU A 265 -9.77 -22.83 -1.07
C LEU A 265 -10.20 -24.29 -1.33
N GLN A 266 -9.29 -25.14 -1.80
CA GLN A 266 -9.51 -26.58 -2.05
C GLN A 266 -9.28 -27.41 -0.79
#